data_AF-A0A932B497-F1
#
_entry.id   AF-A0A932B497-F1
#
_cell.length_a   1.000
_cell.length_b   1.000
_cell.length_c   1.000
_cell.angle_alpha   90.00
_cell.angle_beta   90.00
_cell.angle_gamma   90.00
#
_symmetry.space_group_name_H-M   'P 1'
#
loop_
_entity.id
_entity.type
_entity.pdbx_description
1 polymer ?
#
loop_
_entity_poly.entity_id
_entity_poly.type
_entity_poly.pdbx_seq_one_letter_code
_entity_poly.pdbx_strand_id
1 'polypeptide(L)'
;MTAVKPHDQHPDRFGLSAKDRTARPHEAAPAKAGAPEGWIPIRDLHARHRHRILDHLLHLDERDRFLRFGSPVTSEQLNKYVASIDFKRDEVFGIFNRKLQLVAVAHLAAMPGKGPQGDGSSRGRAMEFGVSVLPEG
;
A
#
# COMPACT_ATOMS: atom_id res chain seq x y z
N MET A 1 3.86 -22.31 43.85
CA MET A 1 2.82 -21.81 42.92
C MET A 1 3.43 -20.70 42.11
N THR A 2 4.01 -21.01 40.95
CA THR A 2 4.80 -20.06 40.15
C THR A 2 3.89 -19.51 39.05
N ALA A 3 3.54 -18.22 39.14
CA ALA A 3 2.66 -17.56 38.20
C ALA A 3 3.33 -17.45 36.83
N VAL A 4 2.77 -18.12 35.82
CA VAL A 4 3.14 -17.99 34.41
C VAL A 4 2.60 -16.65 33.91
N LYS A 5 3.51 -15.75 33.52
CA LYS A 5 3.20 -14.44 32.93
C LYS A 5 2.66 -14.68 31.51
N PRO A 6 1.45 -14.19 31.14
CA PRO A 6 0.90 -14.43 29.80
C PRO A 6 1.72 -13.64 28.76
N HIS A 7 2.32 -14.38 27.82
CA HIS A 7 3.11 -13.86 26.72
C HIS A 7 2.25 -13.87 25.46
N ASP A 8 1.51 -12.78 25.19
CA ASP A 8 0.81 -12.55 23.92
C ASP A 8 0.51 -11.06 23.76
N GLN A 9 1.56 -10.25 23.52
CA GLN A 9 1.43 -8.82 23.22
C GLN A 9 2.37 -8.37 22.09
N HIS A 10 2.71 -9.25 21.14
CA HIS A 10 3.40 -8.79 19.94
C HIS A 10 2.35 -8.40 18.88
N PRO A 11 2.26 -7.13 18.48
CA PRO A 11 1.41 -6.73 17.38
C PRO A 11 1.91 -7.38 16.08
N ASP A 12 0.99 -7.65 15.15
CA ASP A 12 1.32 -8.16 13.82
C ASP A 12 2.08 -7.10 12.99
N ARG A 13 2.40 -7.43 11.73
CA ARG A 13 3.10 -6.52 10.81
C ARG A 13 2.40 -5.16 10.66
N PHE A 14 1.11 -5.07 10.98
CA PHE A 14 0.28 -3.87 10.88
C PHE A 14 0.01 -3.18 12.23
N GLY A 15 0.61 -3.64 13.32
CA GLY A 15 0.40 -3.02 14.64
C GLY A 15 -0.83 -3.53 15.40
N LEU A 16 -1.53 -4.56 14.91
CA LEU A 16 -2.79 -5.04 15.48
C LEU A 16 -2.55 -6.13 16.54
N SER A 17 -3.23 -6.04 17.69
CA SER A 17 -3.14 -7.02 18.78
C SER A 17 -4.22 -8.11 18.67
N ALA A 18 -3.98 -9.28 19.26
CA ALA A 18 -4.97 -10.37 19.34
C ALA A 18 -6.30 -9.93 20.00
N LYS A 19 -6.28 -8.92 20.88
CA LYS A 19 -7.50 -8.33 21.49
C LYS A 19 -8.36 -7.53 20.50
N ASP A 20 -7.77 -7.03 19.42
CA ASP A 20 -8.51 -6.33 18.36
C ASP A 20 -9.20 -7.32 17.42
N ARG A 21 -8.83 -8.61 17.48
CA ARG A 21 -9.39 -9.70 16.65
C ARG A 21 -10.67 -10.30 17.25
N THR A 22 -11.01 -10.04 18.51
CA THR A 22 -12.16 -10.67 19.19
C THR A 22 -13.51 -10.00 18.91
N ALA A 23 -13.59 -9.09 17.93
CA ALA A 23 -14.85 -8.49 17.49
C ALA A 23 -15.16 -8.81 16.02
N ARG A 24 -15.33 -10.10 15.68
CA ARG A 24 -16.45 -10.62 14.85
C ARG A 24 -16.38 -12.15 14.63
N PRO A 25 -17.52 -12.83 14.59
CA PRO A 25 -17.62 -14.28 14.45
C PRO A 25 -17.37 -14.70 12.99
N HIS A 26 -16.50 -15.70 12.78
CA HIS A 26 -16.24 -16.27 11.46
C HIS A 26 -16.60 -17.75 11.47
N GLU A 27 -17.85 -18.07 11.15
CA GLU A 27 -18.20 -19.40 10.65
C GLU A 27 -19.34 -19.31 9.61
N ALA A 28 -19.22 -20.17 8.59
CA ALA A 28 -20.07 -20.40 7.41
C ALA A 28 -19.83 -19.55 6.15
N ALA A 29 -19.17 -20.16 5.17
CA ALA A 29 -19.50 -19.99 3.75
C ALA A 29 -20.50 -21.11 3.35
N PRO A 30 -21.33 -20.98 2.29
CA PRO A 30 -21.22 -20.05 1.18
C PRO A 30 -22.51 -19.25 0.87
N ALA A 31 -22.35 -17.98 0.54
CA ALA A 31 -23.27 -17.27 -0.32
C ALA A 31 -22.48 -16.18 -1.05
N LYS A 32 -22.75 -15.98 -2.34
CA LYS A 32 -22.24 -14.83 -3.10
C LYS A 32 -22.87 -13.56 -2.53
N ALA A 33 -22.38 -13.11 -1.38
CA ALA A 33 -22.67 -11.79 -0.87
C ALA A 33 -21.93 -10.81 -1.78
N GLY A 34 -22.67 -10.13 -2.67
CA GLY A 34 -22.17 -8.91 -3.28
C GLY A 34 -21.61 -8.05 -2.16
N ALA A 35 -20.38 -7.55 -2.32
CA ALA A 35 -19.80 -6.62 -1.36
C ALA A 35 -20.85 -5.55 -1.01
N PRO A 36 -21.05 -5.21 0.27
CA PRO A 36 -22.03 -4.19 0.64
C PRO A 36 -21.75 -2.94 -0.19
N GLU A 37 -22.79 -2.32 -0.74
CA GLU A 37 -22.72 -1.06 -1.47
C GLU A 37 -21.80 -0.10 -0.70
N GLY A 38 -20.59 0.14 -1.22
CA GLY A 38 -19.58 0.99 -0.60
C GLY A 38 -18.32 0.33 0.00
N TRP A 39 -18.18 -1.00 0.04
CA TRP A 39 -16.90 -1.61 0.44
C TRP A 39 -15.91 -1.68 -0.72
N ILE A 40 -14.78 -0.98 -0.56
CA ILE A 40 -13.70 -0.91 -1.55
C ILE A 40 -12.43 -1.56 -0.97
N PRO A 41 -11.97 -2.70 -1.51
CA PRO A 41 -10.80 -3.38 -0.97
C PRO A 41 -9.49 -2.66 -1.34
N ILE A 42 -8.67 -2.41 -0.32
CA ILE A 42 -7.27 -2.01 -0.49
C ILE A 42 -6.41 -3.27 -0.63
N ARG A 43 -5.51 -3.29 -1.61
CA ARG A 43 -4.65 -4.45 -1.94
C ARG A 43 -3.19 -4.06 -1.93
N ASP A 44 -2.35 -4.96 -1.42
CA ASP A 44 -0.90 -4.86 -1.59
C ASP A 44 -0.54 -5.05 -3.07
N LEU A 45 0.33 -4.16 -3.57
CA LEU A 45 0.91 -4.27 -4.89
C LEU A 45 2.33 -4.83 -4.80
N HIS A 46 2.68 -5.67 -5.78
CA HIS A 46 3.98 -6.30 -5.89
C HIS A 46 4.57 -6.05 -7.28
N ALA A 47 5.81 -6.50 -7.52
CA ALA A 47 6.53 -6.30 -8.77
C ALA A 47 5.73 -6.72 -10.04
N ARG A 48 4.87 -7.74 -9.96
CA ARG A 48 4.00 -8.16 -11.06
C ARG A 48 2.96 -7.11 -11.47
N HIS A 49 2.65 -6.15 -10.61
CA HIS A 49 1.68 -5.08 -10.86
C HIS A 49 2.34 -3.80 -11.41
N ARG A 50 3.66 -3.79 -11.71
CA ARG A 50 4.35 -2.60 -12.23
C ARG A 50 3.66 -1.99 -13.45
N HIS A 51 3.25 -2.81 -14.41
CA HIS A 51 2.52 -2.32 -15.59
C HIS A 51 1.22 -1.61 -15.20
N ARG A 52 0.46 -2.13 -14.23
CA ARG A 52 -0.77 -1.51 -13.74
C ARG A 52 -0.53 -0.16 -13.05
N ILE A 53 0.57 -0.04 -12.31
CA ILE A 53 0.98 1.22 -11.67
C ILE A 53 1.35 2.25 -12.74
N LEU A 54 2.10 1.85 -13.76
CA LEU A 54 2.45 2.72 -14.87
C LEU A 54 1.20 3.19 -15.63
N ASP A 55 0.30 2.26 -15.97
CA ASP A 55 -0.95 2.58 -16.65
C ASP A 55 -1.76 3.60 -15.82
N HIS A 56 -1.90 3.37 -14.52
CA HIS A 56 -2.58 4.30 -13.61
C HIS A 56 -1.95 5.71 -13.67
N LEU A 57 -0.63 5.82 -13.57
CA LEU A 57 0.07 7.11 -13.61
C LEU A 57 -0.03 7.81 -14.97
N LEU A 58 -0.10 7.05 -16.07
CA LEU A 58 -0.31 7.58 -17.42
C LEU A 58 -1.74 8.07 -17.66
N HIS A 59 -2.73 7.53 -16.94
CA HIS A 59 -4.13 7.97 -17.02
C HIS A 59 -4.44 9.19 -16.14
N LEU A 60 -3.51 9.61 -15.28
CA LEU A 60 -3.65 10.87 -14.55
C LEU A 60 -3.53 12.06 -15.50
N ASP A 61 -4.37 13.06 -15.30
CA ASP A 61 -4.23 14.32 -16.01
C ASP A 61 -2.91 15.04 -15.62
N GLU A 62 -2.57 16.11 -16.34
CA GLU A 62 -1.32 16.84 -16.09
C GLU A 62 -1.28 17.49 -14.71
N ARG A 63 -2.42 17.93 -14.19
CA ARG A 63 -2.54 18.60 -12.90
C ARG A 63 -2.32 17.61 -11.75
N ASP A 64 -2.93 16.43 -11.81
CA ASP A 64 -2.77 15.37 -10.82
C ASP A 64 -1.35 14.80 -10.83
N ARG A 65 -0.74 14.66 -12.02
CA ARG A 65 0.69 14.33 -12.11
C ARG A 65 1.56 15.39 -11.46
N PHE A 66 1.29 16.67 -11.70
CA PHE A 66 2.02 17.75 -11.06
C PHE A 66 1.88 17.71 -9.52
N LEU A 67 0.67 17.51 -9.00
CA LEU A 67 0.44 17.39 -7.55
C LEU A 67 1.15 16.18 -6.94
N ARG A 68 1.22 15.07 -7.68
CA ARG A 68 1.90 13.84 -7.24
C ARG A 68 3.42 13.98 -7.19
N PHE A 69 4.02 14.63 -8.18
CA PHE A 69 5.48 14.65 -8.34
C PHE A 69 6.12 16.00 -8.03
N GLY A 70 5.33 17.03 -7.71
CA GLY A 70 5.79 18.40 -7.44
C GLY A 70 6.39 19.13 -8.65
N SER A 71 6.33 18.52 -9.83
CA SER A 71 6.90 19.03 -11.08
C SER A 71 6.23 18.37 -12.29
N PRO A 72 6.32 18.96 -13.49
CA PRO A 72 5.89 18.29 -14.73
C PRO A 72 6.74 17.04 -14.98
N VAL A 73 6.08 15.91 -15.26
CA VAL A 73 6.73 14.60 -15.44
C VAL A 73 6.33 13.98 -16.78
N THR A 74 7.32 13.55 -17.57
CA THR A 74 7.12 12.86 -18.85
C THR A 74 6.86 11.36 -18.67
N SER A 75 6.33 10.72 -19.70
CA SER A 75 6.09 9.27 -19.71
C SER A 75 7.37 8.46 -19.47
N GLU A 76 8.52 8.90 -19.98
CA GLU A 76 9.82 8.25 -19.73
C GLU A 76 10.23 8.36 -18.27
N GLN A 77 9.99 9.50 -17.63
CA GLN A 77 10.26 9.68 -16.20
C GLN A 77 9.32 8.83 -15.34
N LEU A 78 8.04 8.69 -15.72
CA LEU A 78 7.12 7.76 -15.06
C LEU A 78 7.59 6.30 -15.18
N ASN A 79 8.05 5.89 -16.36
CA ASN A 79 8.64 4.56 -16.56
C ASN A 79 9.83 4.32 -15.64
N LYS A 80 10.76 5.28 -15.55
CA LYS A 80 11.92 5.21 -14.65
C LYS A 80 11.49 5.14 -13.19
N TYR A 81 10.52 5.97 -12.80
CA TYR A 81 9.96 5.98 -11.45
C TYR A 81 9.40 4.59 -11.08
N VAL A 82 8.52 4.03 -11.91
CA VAL A 82 7.92 2.70 -11.66
C VAL A 82 8.98 1.60 -11.68
N ALA A 83 10.01 1.71 -12.51
CA ALA A 83 11.14 0.78 -12.53
C ALA A 83 11.97 0.85 -11.23
N SER A 84 12.12 2.04 -10.64
CA SER A 84 12.89 2.26 -9.40
C SER A 84 12.19 1.81 -8.12
N ILE A 85 10.88 1.54 -8.14
CA ILE A 85 10.15 1.07 -6.95
C ILE A 85 10.77 -0.25 -6.48
N ASP A 86 11.20 -0.29 -5.22
CA ASP A 86 11.72 -1.48 -4.56
C ASP A 86 10.64 -2.09 -3.66
N PHE A 87 9.88 -3.03 -4.19
CA PHE A 87 8.79 -3.72 -3.48
C PHE A 87 9.23 -4.54 -2.25
N LYS A 88 10.54 -4.67 -1.96
CA LYS A 88 11.02 -5.27 -0.71
C LYS A 88 11.13 -4.24 0.41
N ARG A 89 11.46 -3.00 0.07
CA ARG A 89 11.69 -1.90 1.00
C ARG A 89 10.47 -0.98 1.10
N ASP A 90 9.84 -0.74 -0.03
CA ASP A 90 8.74 0.19 -0.21
C ASP A 90 7.42 -0.57 -0.09
N GLU A 91 6.41 0.07 0.50
CA GLU A 91 5.06 -0.47 0.61
C GLU A 91 4.16 0.23 -0.41
N VAL A 92 3.50 -0.56 -1.26
CA VAL A 92 2.65 -0.03 -2.33
C VAL A 92 1.27 -0.65 -2.21
N PHE A 93 0.26 0.19 -2.18
CA PHE A 93 -1.14 -0.21 -2.07
C PHE A 93 -1.93 0.27 -3.28
N GLY A 94 -2.98 -0.47 -3.62
CA GLY A 94 -3.82 -0.18 -4.77
C GLY A 94 -5.29 -0.49 -4.51
N ILE A 95 -6.15 0.27 -5.17
CA ILE A 95 -7.58 0.01 -5.25
C ILE A 95 -7.93 -0.37 -6.68
N PHE A 96 -8.62 -1.49 -6.84
CA PHE A 96 -9.13 -1.94 -8.13
C PHE A 96 -10.63 -1.75 -8.22
N ASN A 97 -11.10 -1.28 -9.38
CA ASN A 97 -12.52 -1.28 -9.67
C ASN A 97 -13.03 -2.66 -10.10
N ARG A 98 -14.34 -2.76 -10.38
CA ARG A 98 -14.99 -4.02 -10.80
C ARG A 98 -14.43 -4.58 -12.12
N LYS A 99 -13.79 -3.75 -12.94
CA LYS A 99 -13.15 -4.13 -14.21
C LYS A 99 -11.67 -4.51 -14.03
N LEU A 100 -11.18 -4.63 -12.78
CA LEU A 100 -9.78 -4.90 -12.44
C LEU A 100 -8.80 -3.82 -12.92
N GLN A 101 -9.28 -2.58 -13.08
CA GLN A 101 -8.44 -1.42 -13.37
C GLN A 101 -7.96 -0.80 -12.05
N LEU A 102 -6.69 -0.41 -11.99
CA LEU A 102 -6.08 0.23 -10.82
C LEU A 102 -6.47 1.71 -10.80
N VAL A 103 -7.39 2.07 -9.91
CA VAL A 103 -8.00 3.42 -9.87
C VAL A 103 -7.40 4.32 -8.80
N ALA A 104 -6.72 3.75 -7.80
CA ALA A 104 -5.93 4.50 -6.84
C ALA A 104 -4.64 3.76 -6.48
N VAL A 105 -3.58 4.51 -6.19
CA VAL A 105 -2.28 4.01 -5.75
C VAL A 105 -1.76 4.83 -4.59
N ALA A 106 -1.23 4.16 -3.57
CA ALA A 106 -0.44 4.75 -2.52
C ALA A 106 0.95 4.09 -2.50
N HIS A 107 2.01 4.89 -2.44
CA HIS A 107 3.40 4.43 -2.37
C HIS A 107 4.10 5.05 -1.16
N LEU A 108 4.55 4.20 -0.24
CA LEU A 108 5.38 4.56 0.91
C LEU A 108 6.81 4.08 0.64
N ALA A 109 7.71 5.00 0.35
CA ALA A 109 9.11 4.69 0.06
C ALA A 109 9.99 5.06 1.26
N ALA A 110 10.88 4.16 1.69
CA ALA A 110 11.83 4.50 2.74
C ALA A 110 12.92 5.41 2.17
N MET A 111 13.15 6.56 2.83
CA MET A 111 14.26 7.42 2.45
C MET A 111 15.60 6.72 2.68
N PRO A 112 16.59 6.92 1.80
CA PRO A 112 17.93 6.40 2.02
C PRO A 112 18.55 7.02 3.29
N GLY A 113 19.15 6.19 4.14
CA GLY A 113 19.84 6.64 5.35
C GLY A 113 19.76 5.63 6.50
N LYS A 114 20.55 5.84 7.56
CA LYS A 114 20.51 4.99 8.75
C LYS A 114 19.18 5.21 9.49
N GLY A 115 18.41 4.14 9.64
CA GLY A 115 17.23 4.13 10.49
C GLY A 115 17.60 4.31 11.97
N PRO A 116 16.60 4.49 12.86
CA PRO A 116 16.84 4.59 14.29
C PRO A 116 17.53 3.35 14.91
N GLN A 117 17.51 2.19 14.23
CA GLN A 117 18.25 0.98 14.61
C GLN A 117 19.69 0.89 14.07
N GLY A 118 20.23 1.91 13.41
CA GLY A 118 21.62 1.92 12.91
C GLY A 118 21.77 1.52 11.42
N ASP A 119 22.99 1.18 11.01
CA ASP A 119 23.36 0.80 9.63
C ASP A 119 22.75 -0.51 9.12
N GLY A 120 22.20 -1.33 10.01
CA GLY A 120 21.49 -2.57 9.65
C GLY A 120 20.00 -2.42 9.33
N SER A 121 19.41 -1.21 9.49
CA SER A 121 17.98 -1.02 9.24
C SER A 121 17.69 -0.80 7.75
N SER A 122 16.94 -1.71 7.14
CA SER A 122 16.40 -1.54 5.78
C SER A 122 15.38 -0.40 5.66
N ARG A 123 14.88 0.09 6.79
CA ARG A 123 14.01 1.27 6.89
C ARG A 123 14.82 2.50 7.29
N GLY A 124 14.75 3.55 6.47
CA GLY A 124 15.33 4.85 6.77
C GLY A 124 14.63 5.56 7.94
N ARG A 125 15.18 6.70 8.38
CA ARG A 125 14.60 7.51 9.47
C ARG A 125 13.28 8.18 9.07
N ALA A 126 12.99 8.29 7.78
CA ALA A 126 11.79 8.89 7.24
C ALA A 126 11.27 8.07 6.04
N MET A 127 9.99 8.26 5.73
CA MET A 127 9.34 7.66 4.57
C MET A 127 8.75 8.79 3.73
N GLU A 128 8.87 8.66 2.41
CA GLU A 128 8.10 9.45 1.46
C GLU A 128 6.74 8.80 1.25
N PHE A 129 5.69 9.62 1.14
CA PHE A 129 4.32 9.15 0.92
C PHE A 129 3.73 9.83 -0.31
N GLY A 130 3.45 9.06 -1.35
CA GLY A 130 2.83 9.54 -2.59
C GLY A 130 1.52 8.82 -2.88
N VAL A 131 0.46 9.59 -3.13
CA VAL A 131 -0.89 9.07 -3.44
C VAL A 131 -1.41 9.62 -4.76
N SER A 132 -2.22 8.83 -5.47
CA SER A 132 -2.94 9.27 -6.65
C SER A 132 -4.25 8.50 -6.80
N VAL A 133 -5.26 9.17 -7.35
CA VAL A 133 -6.60 8.64 -7.57
C VAL A 133 -7.06 9.12 -8.95
N LEU A 134 -7.63 8.24 -9.76
CA LEU A 134 -8.24 8.64 -11.03
C LEU A 134 -9.57 9.35 -10.75
N PRO A 135 -9.97 10.34 -11.55
CA PRO A 135 -11.23 11.05 -11.38
C PRO A 135 -12.47 10.15 -11.52
N GLU A 136 -12.35 9.03 -12.24
CA GLU A 136 -13.41 8.04 -12.42
C GLU A 136 -12.96 6.65 -11.94
N GLY A 137 -13.68 6.10 -10.96
CA GLY A 137 -13.43 4.78 -10.34
C GLY A 137 -14.38 3.70 -10.84
#